data_AF-A0A9X8ZYW5-F1
#
_entry.id   AF-A0A9X8ZYW5-F1
#
_cell.length_a   1.000
_cell.length_b   1.000
_cell.length_c   1.000
_cell.angle_alpha   90.00
_cell.angle_beta   90.00
_cell.angle_gamma   90.00
#
_symmetry.space_group_name_H-M   'P 1'
#
loop_
_entity.id
_entity.type
_entity.pdbx_description
1 polymer ?
#
loop_
_entity_poly.entity_id
_entity_poly.type
_entity_poly.pdbx_seq_one_letter_code
_entity_poly.pdbx_strand_id
1 'polypeptide(L)'
;CFNEMVTEKDIKEVLNIFNIFGQTEVINEKLMDVVTSISGSSPAYVYMFIEAMADAAVLGGMPRKQAYKFAAQAVLGSAKMVLETGIHPGELK
;
A
#
# COMPACT_ATOMS: atom_id res chain seq x y z
N CYS A 1 -11.42 15.09 3.37
CA CYS A 1 -12.27 16.19 2.87
C CYS A 1 -12.98 16.80 4.08
N PHE A 2 -13.03 18.13 4.14
CA PHE A 2 -13.60 18.86 5.26
C PHE A 2 -14.43 20.01 4.71
N ASN A 3 -15.54 20.32 5.38
CA ASN A 3 -16.33 21.51 5.06
C ASN A 3 -15.91 22.69 5.95
N GLU A 4 -16.52 23.85 5.76
CA GLU A 4 -16.21 25.08 6.49
C GLU A 4 -16.47 25.01 8.01
N MET A 5 -17.19 23.99 8.48
CA MET A 5 -17.49 23.81 9.90
C MET A 5 -16.40 23.04 10.66
N VAL A 6 -15.46 22.41 9.95
CA VAL A 6 -14.38 21.62 10.56
C VAL A 6 -13.19 22.52 10.84
N THR A 7 -12.75 22.56 12.10
CA THR A 7 -11.60 23.36 12.52
C THR A 7 -10.28 22.61 12.29
N GLU A 8 -9.17 23.34 12.27
CA GLU A 8 -7.84 22.69 12.22
C GLU A 8 -7.58 21.76 13.41
N LYS A 9 -8.19 22.04 14.56
CA LYS A 9 -8.08 21.19 15.75
C LYS A 9 -8.75 19.84 15.49
N ASP A 10 -9.96 19.85 14.92
CA ASP A 10 -10.69 18.64 14.58
C ASP A 10 -9.91 17.79 13.55
N ILE A 11 -9.34 18.45 12.53
CA ILE A 11 -8.50 17.78 11.53
C ILE A 11 -7.30 17.10 12.19
N LYS A 12 -6.58 17.80 13.08
CA LYS A 12 -5.41 17.25 13.78
C LYS A 12 -5.80 16.07 14.69
N GLU A 13 -6.92 16.17 15.41
CA GLU A 13 -7.41 15.08 16.27
C GLU A 13 -7.74 13.83 15.43
N VAL A 14 -8.45 14.00 14.32
CA VAL A 14 -8.78 12.91 13.40
C VAL A 14 -7.50 12.29 12.82
N LEU A 15 -6.58 13.10 12.29
CA LEU A 15 -5.32 12.59 11.74
C LEU A 15 -4.51 11.80 12.78
N ASN A 16 -4.45 12.29 14.02
CA ASN A 16 -3.76 11.59 15.10
C ASN A 16 -4.39 10.23 15.39
N ILE A 17 -5.71 10.12 15.39
CA ILE A 17 -6.40 8.85 15.61
C ILE A 17 -6.09 7.86 14.48
N PHE A 18 -6.21 8.28 13.22
CA PHE A 18 -6.01 7.37 12.08
C PHE A 18 -4.54 6.96 11.89
N ASN A 19 -3.59 7.82 12.23
CA ASN A 19 -2.16 7.51 12.18
C ASN A 19 -1.71 6.45 13.21
N ILE A 20 -2.57 6.06 14.16
CA ILE A 20 -2.29 4.93 15.07
C ILE A 20 -2.37 3.58 14.33
N PHE A 21 -3.18 3.50 13.27
CA PHE A 21 -3.43 2.26 12.54
C PHE A 21 -2.65 2.17 11.23
N GLY A 22 -1.92 3.21 10.84
CA GLY A 22 -1.22 3.30 9.57
C GLY A 22 -0.82 4.73 9.25
N GLN A 23 -0.91 5.09 7.96
CA GLN A 23 -0.62 6.44 7.48
C GLN A 23 -1.89 7.06 6.87
N THR A 24 -2.10 8.33 7.15
CA THR A 24 -3.28 9.09 6.72
C THR A 24 -2.86 10.33 5.96
N GLU A 25 -3.54 10.61 4.86
CA GLU A 25 -3.30 11.79 4.03
C GLU A 25 -4.59 12.59 3.84
N VAL A 26 -4.46 13.91 3.84
CA VAL A 26 -5.59 14.81 3.55
C VAL A 26 -5.72 14.98 2.04
N ILE A 27 -6.86 14.57 1.50
CA ILE A 27 -7.17 14.71 0.07
C ILE A 27 -8.35 15.64 -0.18
N ASN A 28 -8.38 16.19 -1.40
CA ASN A 28 -9.54 16.85 -1.95
C ASN A 28 -10.66 15.82 -2.21
N GLU A 29 -11.90 16.15 -1.86
CA GLU A 29 -13.06 15.26 -2.00
C GLU A 29 -13.25 14.71 -3.42
N LYS A 30 -12.93 15.50 -4.45
CA LYS A 30 -13.00 15.07 -5.84
C LYS A 30 -12.08 13.88 -6.18
N LEU A 31 -11.11 13.57 -5.32
CA LEU A 31 -10.19 12.45 -5.47
C LEU A 31 -10.66 11.21 -4.72
N MET A 32 -11.79 11.24 -4.01
CA MET A 32 -12.23 10.13 -3.17
C MET A 32 -12.38 8.83 -3.96
N ASP A 33 -13.01 8.88 -5.14
CA ASP A 33 -13.15 7.71 -6.02
C ASP A 33 -11.80 7.11 -6.42
N VAL A 34 -10.84 7.98 -6.73
CA VAL A 34 -9.47 7.58 -7.12
C VAL A 34 -8.76 6.94 -5.93
N VAL A 35 -8.85 7.55 -4.74
CA VAL A 35 -8.25 7.01 -3.51
C VAL A 35 -8.81 5.64 -3.19
N THR A 36 -10.13 5.45 -3.25
CA THR A 36 -10.75 4.14 -3.02
C THR A 36 -10.18 3.08 -3.96
N SER A 37 -10.00 3.41 -5.24
CA SER A 37 -9.43 2.46 -6.21
C SER A 37 -7.97 2.09 -5.91
N ILE A 38 -7.13 3.06 -5.53
CA ILE A 38 -5.69 2.85 -5.37
C ILE A 38 -5.29 2.37 -3.97
N SER A 39 -6.06 2.68 -2.92
CA SER A 39 -5.75 2.25 -1.55
C SER A 39 -6.64 1.11 -1.08
N GLY A 40 -7.93 1.13 -1.42
CA GLY A 40 -8.89 0.13 -0.97
C GLY A 40 -8.90 -1.12 -1.84
N SER A 41 -8.97 -0.96 -3.16
CA SER A 41 -9.10 -2.09 -4.08
C SER A 41 -7.76 -2.66 -4.55
N SER A 42 -6.71 -1.84 -4.65
CA SER A 42 -5.41 -2.27 -5.19
C SER A 42 -4.72 -3.42 -4.45
N PRO A 43 -4.91 -3.66 -3.12
CA PRO A 43 -4.35 -4.83 -2.47
C PRO A 43 -4.75 -6.15 -3.14
N ALA A 44 -5.92 -6.23 -3.77
CA ALA A 44 -6.33 -7.41 -4.55
C ALA A 44 -5.36 -7.71 -5.70
N TYR A 45 -4.91 -6.69 -6.43
CA TYR A 45 -3.90 -6.85 -7.48
C TYR A 45 -2.55 -7.28 -6.92
N VAL A 46 -2.18 -6.76 -5.74
CA VAL A 46 -0.94 -7.15 -5.06
C VAL A 46 -1.00 -8.61 -4.61
N TYR A 47 -2.14 -9.10 -4.12
CA TYR A 47 -2.30 -10.51 -3.77
C TYR A 47 -2.18 -11.42 -5.00
N MET A 48 -2.80 -11.04 -6.12
CA MET A 48 -2.64 -11.76 -7.39
C MET A 48 -1.17 -11.78 -7.85
N PHE A 49 -0.45 -10.66 -7.71
CA PHE A 49 0.97 -10.59 -8.04
C PHE A 49 1.82 -11.53 -7.16
N ILE A 50 1.58 -11.52 -5.84
CA ILE A 50 2.25 -12.42 -4.89
C ILE A 50 1.98 -13.89 -5.23
N GLU A 51 0.72 -14.23 -5.56
CA GLU A 51 0.32 -15.58 -5.95
C GLU A 51 1.03 -16.03 -7.24
N ALA A 52 1.03 -15.18 -8.27
CA ALA A 52 1.71 -15.47 -9.54
C ALA A 52 3.23 -15.67 -9.35
N MET A 53 3.88 -14.83 -8.52
CA MET A 53 5.29 -15.02 -8.16
C MET A 53 5.52 -16.34 -7.43
N ALA A 54 4.64 -16.69 -6.50
CA ALA A 54 4.73 -17.94 -5.76
C ALA A 54 4.53 -19.15 -6.68
N ASP A 55 3.57 -19.09 -7.61
CA ASP A 55 3.33 -20.13 -8.62
C ASP A 55 4.55 -20.38 -9.48
N ALA A 56 5.18 -19.31 -9.98
CA ALA A 56 6.42 -19.42 -10.75
C ALA A 56 7.54 -20.10 -9.93
N ALA A 57 7.70 -19.74 -8.66
CA ALA A 57 8.70 -20.37 -7.79
C ALA A 57 8.38 -21.85 -7.51
N VAL A 58 7.10 -22.23 -7.37
CA VAL A 58 6.69 -23.62 -7.21
C VAL A 58 6.92 -24.43 -8.49
N LEU A 59 6.68 -23.86 -9.66
CA LEU A 59 7.04 -24.49 -10.95
C LEU A 59 8.55 -24.76 -11.03
N GLY A 60 9.37 -23.89 -10.43
CA GLY A 60 10.82 -24.09 -10.27
C GLY A 60 11.23 -25.07 -9.16
N GLY A 61 10.28 -25.72 -8.47
CA GLY A 61 10.54 -26.74 -7.45
C GLY A 61 10.54 -26.25 -6.01
N MET A 62 10.22 -24.99 -5.74
CA MET A 62 10.14 -24.47 -4.36
C MET A 62 8.87 -24.99 -3.63
N PRO A 63 8.93 -25.33 -2.33
CA PRO A 63 7.72 -25.61 -1.55
C PRO A 63 6.77 -24.40 -1.49
N ARG A 64 5.47 -24.61 -1.74
CA ARG A 64 4.43 -23.55 -1.80
C ARG A 64 4.47 -22.55 -0.65
N LYS A 65 4.57 -23.04 0.59
CA LYS A 65 4.62 -22.18 1.79
C LYS A 65 5.84 -21.27 1.80
N GLN A 66 6.98 -21.78 1.34
CA GLN A 66 8.21 -21.01 1.22
C GLN A 66 8.09 -19.98 0.09
N ALA A 67 7.56 -20.38 -1.07
CA ALA A 67 7.32 -19.49 -2.20
C ALA A 67 6.48 -18.26 -1.83
N TYR A 68 5.36 -18.46 -1.12
CA TYR A 68 4.54 -17.36 -0.63
C TYR A 68 5.31 -16.42 0.32
N LYS A 69 6.10 -16.98 1.24
CA LYS A 69 6.89 -16.16 2.18
C LYS A 69 7.90 -15.28 1.43
N PHE A 70 8.59 -15.85 0.44
CA PHE A 70 9.59 -15.12 -0.34
C PHE A 70 8.94 -14.05 -1.23
N ALA A 71 7.86 -14.38 -1.92
CA ALA A 71 7.12 -13.43 -2.76
C ALA A 71 6.56 -12.25 -1.94
N ALA A 72 5.86 -12.54 -0.84
CA ALA A 72 5.30 -11.50 0.03
C ALA A 72 6.40 -10.60 0.63
N GLN A 73 7.53 -11.19 1.05
CA GLN A 73 8.65 -10.43 1.60
C GLN A 73 9.33 -9.52 0.56
N ALA A 74 9.45 -9.98 -0.69
CA ALA A 74 10.00 -9.19 -1.78
C ALA A 74 9.10 -7.98 -2.11
N VAL A 75 7.77 -8.19 -2.14
CA VAL A 75 6.80 -7.10 -2.33
C VAL A 75 6.86 -6.09 -1.19
N LEU A 76 6.90 -6.55 0.06
CA LEU A 76 7.05 -5.69 1.23
C LEU A 76 8.33 -4.84 1.16
N GLY A 77 9.48 -5.45 0.84
CA GLY A 77 10.75 -4.74 0.70
C GLY A 77 10.72 -3.70 -0.41
N SER A 78 10.12 -4.04 -1.55
CA SER A 78 10.00 -3.13 -2.70
C SER A 78 9.14 -1.90 -2.36
N ALA A 79 7.99 -2.12 -1.72
CA ALA A 79 7.12 -1.02 -1.27
C ALA A 79 7.82 -0.13 -0.24
N LYS A 80 8.55 -0.75 0.71
CA LYS A 80 9.30 -0.03 1.74
C LYS A 80 10.38 0.86 1.13
N MET A 81 11.13 0.37 0.14
CA MET A 81 12.15 1.17 -0.55
C MET A 81 11.56 2.42 -1.19
N VAL A 82 10.42 2.30 -1.88
CA VAL A 82 9.74 3.45 -2.50
C VAL A 82 9.32 4.47 -1.44
N LEU A 83 8.71 4.01 -0.34
CA LEU A 83 8.17 4.88 0.71
C LEU A 83 9.27 5.59 1.53
N GLU A 84 10.34 4.87 1.88
CA GLU A 84 11.39 5.41 2.76
C GLU A 84 12.42 6.26 2.02
N THR A 85 12.74 5.91 0.77
CA THR A 85 13.77 6.63 0.01
C THR A 85 13.21 7.77 -0.84
N GLY A 86 11.94 7.70 -1.22
CA GLY A 86 11.33 8.61 -2.18
C GLY A 86 11.91 8.52 -3.59
N ILE A 87 12.78 7.54 -3.86
CA ILE A 87 13.39 7.33 -5.17
C ILE A 87 12.32 6.89 -6.16
N HIS A 88 12.35 7.45 -7.35
CA HIS A 88 11.42 7.09 -8.41
C HIS A 88 11.52 5.58 -8.72
N PRO A 89 10.40 4.82 -8.80
CA PRO A 89 10.45 3.37 -9.00
C PRO A 89 11.23 2.91 -10.25
N GLY A 90 11.36 3.79 -11.26
CA GLY A 90 12.17 3.52 -12.44
C GLY A 90 13.68 3.45 -12.20
N GLU A 91 14.17 4.04 -11.11
CA GLU A 91 15.59 3.97 -10.72
C GLU A 91 15.88 2.76 -9.80
N LEU A 92 14.83 2.15 -9.22
CA LEU A 92 14.95 0.97 -8.36
C LEU A 92 14.93 -0.36 -9.13
N LYS A 93 14.80 -0.34 -10.47
CA LYS A 93 14.64 -1.53 -11.32
C LYS A 93 15.62 -1.57 -12.49
#